data_AF-A0A0M3HIB9-F1
#
_entry.id   AF-A0A0M3HIB9-F1
#
_cell.length_a   1.000
_cell.length_b   1.000
_cell.length_c   1.000
_cell.angle_alpha   90.00
_cell.angle_beta   90.00
_cell.angle_gamma   90.00
#
_symmetry.space_group_name_H-M   'P 1'
#
loop_
_entity.id
_entity.type
_entity.pdbx_description
1 polymer ?
#
loop_
_entity_poly.entity_id
_entity_poly.type
_entity_poly.pdbx_seq_one_letter_code
_entity_poly.pdbx_strand_id
1 'polypeptide(L)'
;MGGVLQSHSTQRDPKYAQGATAEVEVKKDSTVTLTIDPKYKDKCTEEKIYIDYRNITKIMCPGKRIFIDDGLICLRVTKVGESLPPG
;
A
#
# COMPACT_ATOMS: atom_id res chain seq x y z
N MET A 1 15.23 -44.98 -14.33
CA MET A 1 13.84 -44.50 -14.37
C MET A 1 13.55 -43.99 -12.95
N GLY A 2 13.67 -42.72 -12.59
CA GLY A 2 13.00 -41.50 -13.08
C GLY A 2 12.09 -41.01 -11.94
N GLY A 3 12.08 -39.77 -11.43
CA GLY A 3 12.97 -38.62 -11.52
C GLY A 3 12.77 -37.78 -10.24
N VAL A 4 13.81 -37.12 -9.74
CA VAL A 4 13.77 -36.23 -8.57
C VAL A 4 13.31 -34.85 -9.04
N LEU A 5 12.14 -34.39 -8.60
CA LEU A 5 11.71 -33.01 -8.77
C LEU A 5 12.33 -32.17 -7.65
N GLN A 6 13.47 -31.54 -7.95
CA GLN A 6 13.95 -30.41 -7.16
C GLN A 6 13.05 -29.21 -7.47
N SER A 7 12.25 -28.77 -6.50
CA SER A 7 11.64 -27.44 -6.57
C SER A 7 12.73 -26.42 -6.26
N HIS A 8 13.11 -25.65 -7.26
CA HIS A 8 13.95 -24.47 -7.07
C HIS A 8 13.22 -23.52 -6.11
N SER A 9 13.74 -23.41 -4.89
CA SER A 9 13.42 -22.30 -4.00
C SER A 9 13.94 -21.03 -4.68
N THR A 10 13.06 -20.32 -5.38
CA THR A 10 13.26 -18.89 -5.59
C THR A 10 13.20 -18.29 -4.20
N GLN A 11 14.34 -17.76 -3.71
CA GLN A 11 14.38 -16.88 -2.55
C GLN A 11 13.37 -15.76 -2.80
N ARG A 12 12.16 -15.93 -2.29
CA ARG A 12 11.15 -14.89 -2.23
C ARG A 12 11.51 -14.07 -1.02
N ASP A 13 11.91 -12.82 -1.26
CA ASP A 13 12.03 -11.82 -0.21
C ASP A 13 10.75 -11.86 0.65
N PRO A 14 10.84 -12.02 1.98
CA PRO A 14 9.68 -12.22 2.86
C PRO A 14 8.82 -10.95 3.03
N LYS A 15 8.92 -9.97 2.12
CA LYS A 15 8.35 -8.62 2.28
C LYS A 15 6.97 -8.42 1.67
N TYR A 16 6.45 -9.40 0.93
CA TYR A 16 5.15 -9.29 0.26
C TYR A 16 4.35 -10.59 0.44
N ALA A 17 3.89 -10.84 1.66
CA ALA A 17 2.56 -11.43 1.84
C ALA A 17 1.58 -10.32 1.41
N GLN A 18 0.55 -10.49 0.60
CA GLN A 18 -0.25 -11.66 0.24
C GLN A 18 -1.04 -11.24 -1.03
N GLY A 19 -1.73 -12.15 -1.73
CA GLY A 19 -2.37 -11.87 -3.04
C GLY A 19 -3.42 -10.74 -3.03
N ALA A 20 -4.15 -10.56 -4.14
CA ALA A 20 -5.15 -9.48 -4.34
C ALA A 20 -6.27 -9.38 -3.28
N THR A 21 -6.32 -10.30 -2.31
CA THR A 21 -7.24 -10.37 -1.17
C THR A 21 -6.51 -10.32 0.18
N ALA A 22 -5.28 -9.81 0.23
CA ALA A 22 -4.54 -9.62 1.47
C ALA A 22 -5.28 -8.63 2.39
N GLU A 23 -5.88 -9.12 3.45
CA GLU A 23 -6.38 -8.28 4.54
C GLU A 23 -5.17 -7.75 5.32
N VAL A 24 -5.08 -6.43 5.41
CA VAL A 24 -3.99 -5.74 6.11
C VAL A 24 -4.60 -5.03 7.30
N GLU A 25 -4.21 -5.46 8.50
CA GLU A 25 -4.65 -4.81 9.74
C GLU A 25 -3.78 -3.57 10.03
N VAL A 26 -4.41 -2.40 10.04
CA VAL A 26 -3.72 -1.15 10.39
C VAL A 26 -3.77 -0.99 11.91
N LYS A 27 -2.62 -1.03 12.56
CA LYS A 27 -2.52 -0.84 14.03
C LYS A 27 -2.86 0.59 14.42
N LYS A 28 -3.57 0.75 15.53
CA LYS A 28 -3.83 2.06 16.14
C LYS A 28 -2.50 2.77 16.41
N ASP A 29 -2.43 4.06 16.11
CA ASP A 29 -1.25 4.94 16.21
C ASP A 29 -0.09 4.62 15.23
N SER A 30 -0.29 3.69 14.29
CA SER A 30 0.67 3.48 13.19
C SER A 30 0.56 4.56 12.11
N THR A 31 1.65 4.76 11.36
CA THR A 31 1.68 5.66 10.20
C THR A 31 1.64 4.84 8.92
N VAL A 32 0.73 5.20 8.02
CA VAL A 32 0.61 4.58 6.69
C VAL A 32 0.89 5.62 5.61
N THR A 33 1.59 5.19 4.56
CA THR A 33 1.87 5.99 3.36
C THR A 33 0.87 5.66 2.27
N LEU A 34 0.10 6.65 1.84
CA LEU A 34 -0.74 6.52 0.66
C LEU A 34 0.06 6.89 -0.59
N THR A 35 0.05 6.04 -1.61
CA THR A 35 0.81 6.24 -2.85
C THR A 35 -0.09 6.13 -4.08
N ILE A 36 0.20 6.94 -5.09
CA ILE A 36 -0.45 6.88 -6.42
C ILE A 36 0.45 6.21 -7.47
N ASP A 37 1.63 5.72 -7.05
CA ASP A 37 2.59 5.07 -7.93
C ASP A 37 2.08 3.66 -8.31
N PRO A 38 1.80 3.41 -9.61
CA PRO A 38 1.23 2.15 -10.09
C PRO A 38 2.07 0.91 -9.75
N LYS A 39 3.37 1.07 -9.45
CA LYS A 39 4.24 -0.07 -9.08
C LYS A 39 3.82 -0.75 -7.76
N TYR A 40 2.98 -0.09 -6.96
CA TYR A 40 2.44 -0.61 -5.71
C TYR A 40 0.99 -1.11 -5.81
N LYS A 41 0.37 -1.10 -7.00
CA LYS A 41 -1.03 -1.50 -7.19
C LYS A 41 -1.37 -2.86 -6.55
N ASP A 42 -0.47 -3.82 -6.71
CA ASP A 42 -0.62 -5.19 -6.17
C ASP A 42 0.35 -5.45 -4.99
N LYS A 43 0.87 -4.38 -4.35
CA LYS A 43 1.87 -4.45 -3.28
C LYS A 43 1.48 -3.57 -2.08
N CYS A 44 0.21 -3.63 -1.70
CA CYS A 44 -0.28 -2.96 -0.49
C CYS A 44 0.20 -3.69 0.76
N THR A 45 0.61 -2.93 1.78
CA THR A 45 1.05 -3.40 3.09
C THR A 45 0.51 -2.50 4.19
N GLU A 46 0.70 -2.87 5.46
CA GLU A 46 0.26 -2.08 6.63
C GLU A 46 0.86 -0.66 6.66
N GLU A 47 2.02 -0.47 6.03
CA GLU A 47 2.72 0.81 5.97
C GLU A 47 2.53 1.56 4.65
N LYS A 48 2.01 0.90 3.59
CA LYS A 48 1.89 1.50 2.27
C LYS A 48 0.70 1.00 1.48
N ILE A 49 -0.22 1.91 1.14
CA ILE A 49 -1.45 1.59 0.41
C ILE A 49 -1.47 2.35 -0.91
N TYR A 50 -1.74 1.64 -2.00
CA TYR A 50 -1.98 2.26 -3.31
C TYR A 50 -3.41 2.80 -3.41
N ILE A 51 -3.55 4.01 -3.96
CA ILE A 51 -4.84 4.63 -4.27
C ILE A 51 -4.81 5.09 -5.73
N ASP A 52 -5.85 4.75 -6.50
CA ASP A 52 -5.97 5.11 -7.92
C ASP A 52 -6.47 6.55 -8.15
N TYR A 53 -6.90 7.23 -7.09
CA TYR A 53 -7.29 8.63 -7.12
C TYR A 53 -6.08 9.58 -7.15
N ARG A 54 -5.51 9.77 -8.34
CA ARG A 54 -4.29 10.57 -8.58
C ARG A 54 -4.35 12.02 -8.09
N ASN A 55 -5.55 12.60 -7.99
CA ASN A 55 -5.74 13.99 -7.55
C ASN A 55 -5.64 14.15 -6.03
N ILE A 56 -5.53 13.06 -5.26
CA ILE A 56 -5.48 13.10 -3.78
C ILE A 56 -4.37 14.02 -3.25
N THR A 57 -3.21 14.03 -3.88
CA THR A 57 -2.06 14.87 -3.49
C THR A 57 -2.30 16.36 -3.68
N LYS A 58 -3.22 16.74 -4.57
CA LYS A 58 -3.58 18.15 -4.84
C LYS A 58 -4.62 18.70 -3.87
N ILE A 59 -5.47 17.82 -3.34
CA ILE A 59 -6.61 18.22 -2.50
C ILE A 59 -6.37 18.00 -1.00
N MET A 60 -5.41 17.16 -0.65
CA MET A 60 -5.06 16.86 0.73
C MET A 60 -4.09 17.89 1.30
N CYS A 61 -4.20 18.14 2.60
CA CYS A 61 -3.27 18.93 3.38
C CYS A 61 -3.18 18.36 4.80
N PRO A 62 -2.07 18.62 5.53
CA PRO A 62 -1.94 18.19 6.91
C PRO A 62 -3.15 18.58 7.77
N GLY A 63 -3.61 17.65 8.60
CA GLY A 63 -4.80 17.80 9.45
C GLY A 63 -6.11 17.31 8.84
N LYS A 64 -6.19 17.15 7.50
CA LYS A 64 -7.37 16.52 6.87
C LYS A 64 -7.51 15.05 7.26
N ARG A 65 -8.74 14.55 7.16
CA ARG A 65 -9.07 13.14 7.44
C ARG A 65 -9.39 12.40 6.16
N ILE A 66 -8.96 11.14 6.10
CA ILE A 66 -9.29 10.20 5.04
C ILE A 66 -10.01 9.03 5.72
N PHE A 67 -11.17 8.68 5.20
CA PHE A 67 -11.97 7.57 5.68
C PHE A 67 -11.89 6.42 4.69
N ILE A 68 -11.59 5.23 5.17
CA ILE A 68 -11.51 3.99 4.39
C ILE A 68 -12.48 3.00 5.01
N ASP A 69 -13.09 2.15 4.17
CA ASP A 69 -13.97 1.06 4.57
C ASP A 69 -15.19 1.55 5.37
N ASP A 70 -16.11 2.27 4.69
CA ASP A 70 -17.32 2.88 5.26
C ASP A 70 -17.10 3.72 6.55
N GLY A 71 -15.87 4.20 6.74
CA GLY A 71 -15.48 5.02 7.89
C GLY A 71 -14.90 4.24 9.07
N LEU A 72 -14.71 2.92 8.95
CA LEU A 72 -14.06 2.09 9.97
C LEU A 72 -12.61 2.51 10.23
N ILE A 73 -11.90 2.93 9.18
CA ILE A 73 -10.53 3.44 9.29
C ILE A 73 -10.54 4.95 9.03
N CYS A 74 -10.09 5.72 10.02
CA CYS A 74 -9.91 7.17 9.90
C CYS A 74 -8.43 7.53 10.02
N LEU A 75 -7.84 7.96 8.91
CA LEU A 75 -6.46 8.45 8.85
C LEU A 75 -6.43 9.96 8.96
N ARG A 76 -5.48 10.49 9.74
CA ARG A 76 -5.17 11.93 9.75
C ARG A 76 -3.93 12.19 8.91
N VAL A 77 -4.04 13.07 7.92
CA VAL A 77 -2.91 13.46 7.08
C VAL A 77 -1.89 14.22 7.93
N THR A 78 -0.67 13.71 8.00
CA THR A 78 0.45 14.35 8.73
C THR A 78 1.36 15.12 7.78
N LYS A 79 1.58 14.58 6.57
CA LYS A 79 2.41 15.17 5.53
C LYS A 79 1.86 14.79 4.16
N VAL A 80 1.97 15.70 3.19
CA VAL A 80 1.71 15.42 1.78
C VAL A 80 3.06 15.43 1.06
N GLY A 81 3.38 14.34 0.36
CA GLY A 81 4.57 14.27 -0.47
C GLY A 81 4.40 15.07 -1.76
N GLU A 82 5.51 15.54 -2.33
CA GLU A 82 5.49 16.23 -3.62
C GLU A 82 4.94 15.29 -4.70
N SER A 83 3.86 15.69 -5.35
CA SER A 83 3.36 14.94 -6.50
C SER A 83 4.42 15.00 -7.59
N LEU A 84 4.83 13.83 -8.12
CA LEU A 84 5.72 13.76 -9.27
C LEU A 84 5.29 14.79 -10.33
N PRO A 85 6.22 15.62 -10.85
CA PRO A 85 5.88 16.59 -11.88
C PRO A 85 5.29 15.84 -13.09
N PRO A 86 4.30 16.43 -13.78
CA PRO A 86 3.80 15.86 -15.02
C PRO A 86 4.96 15.80 -16.02
N GLY A 87 5.40 14.59 -16.36
CA GLY A 87 6.25 14.32 -17.52
C GLY A 87 5.41 14.24 -18.79
#